data_AF-A0A6M6JRP4-F1
#
_entry.id   AF-A0A6M6JRP4-F1
#
_cell.length_a   1.000
_cell.length_b   1.000
_cell.length_c   1.000
_cell.angle_alpha   90.00
_cell.angle_beta   90.00
_cell.angle_gamma   90.00
#
_symmetry.space_group_name_H-M   'P 1'
#
loop_
_entity.id
_entity.type
_entity.pdbx_description
1 polymer ?
#
loop_
_entity_poly.entity_id
_entity_poly.type
_entity_poly.pdbx_seq_one_letter_code
_entity_poly.pdbx_strand_id
1 'polypeptide(L)'
;MTEPRFDLGWMDDVIRGLHSLTSDQVPALEITLLDAVVDWLFSPQNPQTADPQAEYDESHAGTLVSTMFTAVDTSRTFLPKQEPAVTDAITAARARMVDGAHELSAQGPEGISILVSRAMPAVLAELSGNSGERAKQAHGVFVYLLYTLALGTRTEHDPVVMDGVVEAFVGWDGVLRGGYALPWRPARPAEDQAE
;
A
#
# COMPACT_ATOMS: atom_id res chain seq x y z
N MET A 1 -29.53 -27.84 5.01
CA MET A 1 -28.20 -27.49 4.46
C MET A 1 -28.16 -25.98 4.32
N THR A 2 -27.62 -25.31 5.31
CA THR A 2 -27.46 -23.85 5.35
C THR A 2 -26.13 -23.56 4.66
N GLU A 3 -26.15 -22.84 3.54
CA GLU A 3 -24.93 -22.34 2.91
C GLU A 3 -24.14 -21.52 3.94
N PRO A 4 -22.80 -21.60 3.93
CA PRO A 4 -22.00 -20.71 4.75
C PRO A 4 -22.23 -19.30 4.21
N ARG A 5 -22.94 -18.48 4.98
CA ARG A 5 -22.88 -17.02 4.83
C ARG A 5 -21.43 -16.64 5.09
N PHE A 6 -20.65 -16.49 4.02
CA PHE A 6 -19.44 -15.70 4.09
C PHE A 6 -19.82 -14.37 4.71
N ASP A 7 -19.16 -14.01 5.80
CA ASP A 7 -19.36 -12.73 6.45
C ASP A 7 -18.92 -11.64 5.47
N LEU A 8 -19.87 -11.11 4.69
CA LEU A 8 -19.62 -10.04 3.72
C LEU A 8 -19.32 -8.69 4.42
N GLY A 9 -19.39 -8.64 5.75
CA GLY A 9 -19.17 -7.41 6.52
C GLY A 9 -17.82 -6.76 6.24
N TRP A 10 -16.78 -7.55 5.98
CA TRP A 10 -15.46 -7.01 5.63
C TRP A 10 -15.46 -6.26 4.29
N MET A 11 -16.22 -6.72 3.29
CA MET A 11 -16.31 -6.05 1.99
C MET A 11 -17.02 -4.70 2.12
N ASP A 12 -18.10 -4.66 2.91
CA ASP A 12 -18.84 -3.43 3.18
C ASP A 12 -17.96 -2.40 3.92
N ASP A 13 -17.12 -2.86 4.83
CA ASP A 13 -16.16 -2.01 5.54
C ASP A 13 -15.08 -1.47 4.60
N VAL A 14 -14.54 -2.30 3.69
CA VAL A 14 -13.60 -1.87 2.65
C VAL A 14 -14.24 -0.83 1.72
N ILE A 15 -15.45 -1.09 1.22
CA ILE A 15 -16.18 -0.15 0.35
C ILE A 15 -16.39 1.18 1.07
N ARG A 16 -16.77 1.14 2.35
CA ARG A 16 -16.93 2.36 3.17
C ARG A 16 -15.62 3.10 3.35
N GLY A 17 -14.53 2.37 3.59
CA GLY A 17 -13.18 2.94 3.69
C GLY A 17 -12.79 3.69 2.42
N LEU A 18 -12.88 3.02 1.26
CA LEU A 18 -12.62 3.60 -0.06
C LEU A 18 -13.50 4.82 -0.34
N HIS A 19 -14.80 4.72 -0.05
CA HIS A 19 -15.74 5.83 -0.24
C HIS A 19 -15.41 7.05 0.62
N SER A 20 -14.89 6.84 1.83
CA SER A 20 -14.59 7.90 2.78
C SER A 20 -13.21 8.54 2.62
N LEU A 21 -12.35 7.98 1.75
CA LEU A 21 -10.98 8.44 1.58
C LEU A 21 -10.95 9.91 1.10
N THR A 22 -10.17 10.74 1.76
CA THR A 22 -9.96 12.15 1.40
C THR A 22 -8.49 12.45 1.08
N SER A 23 -8.21 13.57 0.41
CA SER A 23 -6.84 13.99 0.07
C SER A 23 -5.93 14.11 1.29
N ASP A 24 -6.44 14.62 2.41
CA ASP A 24 -5.70 14.78 3.67
C ASP A 24 -5.34 13.44 4.32
N GLN A 25 -6.02 12.35 3.94
CA GLN A 25 -5.78 11.00 4.46
C GLN A 25 -4.79 10.21 3.59
N VAL A 26 -4.52 10.65 2.36
CA VAL A 26 -3.60 9.92 1.46
C VAL A 26 -2.18 9.79 2.02
N PRO A 27 -1.57 10.82 2.66
CA PRO A 27 -0.26 10.64 3.31
C PRO A 27 -0.28 9.55 4.38
N ALA A 28 -1.38 9.46 5.15
CA ALA A 28 -1.55 8.42 6.16
C ALA A 28 -1.70 7.02 5.53
N LEU A 29 -2.44 6.91 4.43
CA LEU A 29 -2.55 5.68 3.62
C LEU A 29 -1.17 5.24 3.12
N GLU A 30 -0.42 6.15 2.49
CA GLU A 30 0.92 5.89 1.94
C GLU A 30 1.85 5.32 3.02
N ILE A 31 2.04 6.02 4.13
CA ILE A 31 3.01 5.59 5.14
C ILE A 31 2.58 4.33 5.88
N THR A 32 1.27 4.14 6.10
CA THR A 32 0.76 2.91 6.72
C THR A 32 0.95 1.71 5.81
N LEU A 33 0.71 1.89 4.50
CA LEU A 33 0.97 0.84 3.52
C LEU A 33 2.45 0.51 3.43
N LEU A 34 3.32 1.53 3.33
CA LEU A 34 4.77 1.34 3.27
C LEU A 34 5.27 0.56 4.50
N ASP A 35 4.84 0.95 5.69
CA ASP A 35 5.20 0.27 6.94
C ASP A 35 4.73 -1.18 6.95
N ALA A 36 3.50 -1.47 6.51
CA ALA A 36 2.96 -2.82 6.47
C ALA A 36 3.68 -3.72 5.44
N VAL A 37 4.00 -3.18 4.26
CA VAL A 37 4.76 -3.89 3.22
C VAL A 37 6.16 -4.23 3.74
N VAL A 38 6.86 -3.25 4.33
CA VAL A 38 8.18 -3.45 4.92
C VAL A 38 8.10 -4.46 6.06
N ASP A 39 7.13 -4.34 6.96
CA ASP A 39 6.92 -5.29 8.07
C ASP A 39 6.85 -6.72 7.55
N TRP A 40 5.99 -6.96 6.56
CA TRP A 40 5.80 -8.28 5.97
C TRP A 40 7.09 -8.79 5.32
N LEU A 41 7.80 -7.96 4.56
CA LEU A 41 9.05 -8.36 3.88
C LEU A 41 10.17 -8.79 4.85
N PHE A 42 10.19 -8.25 6.06
CA PHE A 42 11.15 -8.63 7.11
C PHE A 42 10.59 -9.63 8.12
N SER A 43 9.31 -10.00 7.98
CA SER A 43 8.64 -10.91 8.89
C SER A 43 9.02 -12.38 8.64
N PRO A 44 8.81 -13.27 9.64
CA PRO A 44 8.87 -14.71 9.44
C PRO A 44 7.85 -15.27 8.44
N GLN A 45 6.80 -14.50 8.12
CA GLN A 45 5.78 -14.89 7.14
C GLN A 45 6.23 -14.70 5.69
N ASN A 46 7.29 -13.92 5.44
CA ASN A 46 7.92 -13.90 4.13
C ASN A 46 8.70 -15.22 3.93
N PRO A 47 8.39 -16.03 2.89
CA PRO A 47 9.03 -17.32 2.67
C PRO A 47 10.56 -17.20 2.52
N GLN A 48 11.03 -16.09 1.96
CA GLN A 48 12.46 -15.82 1.75
C GLN A 48 13.24 -15.49 3.02
N THR A 49 12.56 -15.29 4.14
CA THR A 49 13.22 -15.13 5.45
C THR A 49 13.76 -16.47 5.95
N ALA A 50 13.06 -17.58 5.70
CA ALA A 50 13.47 -18.92 6.11
C ALA A 50 14.29 -19.64 5.03
N ASP A 51 13.90 -19.48 3.76
CA ASP A 51 14.57 -20.08 2.61
C ASP A 51 14.73 -19.04 1.49
N PRO A 52 15.94 -18.51 1.24
CA PRO A 52 16.19 -17.53 0.19
C PRO A 52 15.82 -17.98 -1.24
N GLN A 53 15.61 -19.28 -1.47
CA GLN A 53 15.20 -19.83 -2.77
C GLN A 53 13.69 -20.08 -2.87
N ALA A 54 12.93 -19.84 -1.80
CA ALA A 54 11.50 -20.03 -1.83
C ALA A 54 10.83 -19.06 -2.81
N GLU A 55 9.91 -19.61 -3.60
CA GLU A 55 9.12 -18.87 -4.59
C GLU A 55 7.93 -18.18 -3.92
N TYR A 56 7.49 -17.08 -4.52
CA TYR A 56 6.24 -16.42 -4.14
C TYR A 56 5.06 -17.00 -4.91
N ASP A 57 3.90 -16.96 -4.26
CA ASP A 57 2.62 -17.40 -4.82
C ASP A 57 1.51 -16.37 -4.55
N GLU A 58 0.31 -16.67 -5.03
CA GLU A 58 -0.86 -15.81 -4.88
C GLU A 58 -1.25 -15.51 -3.43
N SER A 59 -0.95 -16.40 -2.47
CA SER A 59 -1.26 -16.16 -1.06
C SER A 59 -0.40 -15.05 -0.46
N HIS A 60 0.86 -14.97 -0.88
CA HIS A 60 1.78 -13.90 -0.50
C HIS A 60 1.32 -12.56 -1.08
N ALA A 61 0.96 -12.54 -2.37
CA ALA A 61 0.40 -11.35 -3.01
C ALA A 61 -0.92 -10.91 -2.34
N GLY A 62 -1.81 -11.86 -2.06
CA GLY A 62 -3.08 -11.60 -1.37
C GLY A 62 -2.91 -11.01 0.02
N THR A 63 -1.88 -11.43 0.75
CA THR A 63 -1.50 -10.84 2.05
C THR A 63 -1.17 -9.35 1.89
N LEU A 64 -0.30 -8.99 0.95
CA LEU A 64 0.09 -7.60 0.70
C LEU A 64 -1.07 -6.76 0.17
N VAL A 65 -1.90 -7.28 -0.74
CA VAL A 65 -3.12 -6.60 -1.19
C VAL A 65 -4.06 -6.30 -0.01
N SER A 66 -4.18 -7.24 0.94
CA SER A 66 -4.99 -7.02 2.15
C SER A 66 -4.44 -5.91 3.05
N THR A 67 -3.12 -5.69 3.06
CA THR A 67 -2.51 -4.57 3.81
C THR A 67 -2.95 -3.21 3.26
N MET A 68 -3.19 -3.09 1.95
CA MET A 68 -3.73 -1.85 1.35
C MET A 68 -5.11 -1.51 1.90
N PHE A 69 -6.01 -2.50 2.02
CA PHE A 69 -7.33 -2.26 2.63
C PHE A 69 -7.23 -1.88 4.10
N THR A 70 -6.31 -2.50 4.83
CA THR A 70 -6.03 -2.14 6.22
C THR A 70 -5.48 -0.71 6.34
N ALA A 71 -4.61 -0.29 5.40
CA ALA A 71 -4.06 1.05 5.35
C ALA A 71 -5.12 2.10 4.99
N VAL A 72 -6.08 1.78 4.12
CA VAL A 72 -7.25 2.62 3.83
C VAL A 72 -8.12 2.80 5.07
N ASP A 73 -8.34 1.77 5.88
CA ASP A 73 -9.10 1.94 7.12
C ASP A 73 -8.31 2.74 8.18
N THR A 74 -7.02 2.45 8.31
CA THR A 74 -6.14 3.12 9.27
C THR A 74 -5.99 4.62 8.99
N SER A 75 -5.93 5.02 7.72
CA SER A 75 -5.81 6.44 7.32
C SER A 75 -6.97 7.31 7.78
N ARG A 76 -8.10 6.70 8.17
CA ARG A 76 -9.27 7.40 8.72
C ARG A 76 -9.07 7.85 10.17
N THR A 77 -8.15 7.22 10.89
CA THR A 77 -7.92 7.45 12.33
C THR A 77 -6.50 7.89 12.67
N PHE A 78 -5.59 7.84 11.70
CA PHE A 78 -4.20 8.24 11.86
C PHE A 78 -3.85 9.36 10.87
N LEU A 79 -3.12 10.38 11.35
CA LEU A 79 -2.48 11.39 10.51
C LEU A 79 -1.00 11.47 10.89
N PRO A 80 -0.08 11.39 9.91
CA PRO A 80 1.35 11.46 10.20
C PRO A 80 1.75 12.87 10.64
N LYS A 81 2.75 12.98 11.52
CA LYS A 81 3.26 14.29 11.98
C LYS A 81 4.23 14.93 10.98
N GLN A 82 4.74 14.14 10.06
CA GLN A 82 5.64 14.56 8.98
C GLN A 82 5.20 13.88 7.70
N GLU A 83 5.36 14.58 6.59
CA GLU A 83 5.00 14.10 5.27
C GLU A 83 6.13 14.46 4.29
N PRO A 84 6.24 13.74 3.15
CA PRO A 84 7.09 14.16 2.05
C PRO A 84 6.80 15.60 1.61
N ALA A 85 7.82 16.28 1.10
CA ALA A 85 7.62 17.55 0.40
C ALA A 85 6.65 17.33 -0.78
N VAL A 86 5.59 18.13 -0.83
CA VAL A 86 4.54 17.99 -1.85
C VAL A 86 4.98 18.67 -3.14
N THR A 87 5.05 17.89 -4.21
CA THR A 87 5.25 18.34 -5.58
C THR A 87 3.94 18.30 -6.36
N ASP A 88 3.93 18.87 -7.57
CA ASP A 88 2.77 18.79 -8.46
C ASP A 88 2.45 17.34 -8.85
N ALA A 89 3.47 16.49 -9.04
CA ALA A 89 3.29 15.08 -9.37
C ALA A 89 2.71 14.28 -8.19
N ILE A 90 3.23 14.48 -6.97
CA ILE A 90 2.64 13.90 -5.74
C ILE A 90 1.19 14.37 -5.57
N THR A 91 0.91 15.66 -5.78
CA THR A 91 -0.45 16.21 -5.68
C THR A 91 -1.40 15.54 -6.67
N ALA A 92 -1.00 15.42 -7.94
CA ALA A 92 -1.78 14.77 -8.97
C ALA A 92 -2.03 13.29 -8.67
N ALA A 93 -1.01 12.56 -8.22
CA ALA A 93 -1.13 11.15 -7.85
C ALA A 93 -2.09 10.96 -6.66
N ARG A 94 -1.95 11.76 -5.60
CA ARG A 94 -2.84 11.70 -4.42
C ARG A 94 -4.28 12.03 -4.77
N ALA A 95 -4.52 13.05 -5.58
CA ALA A 95 -5.86 13.37 -6.07
C ALA A 95 -6.45 12.20 -6.86
N ARG A 96 -5.66 11.59 -7.75
CA ARG A 96 -6.09 10.44 -8.53
C ARG A 96 -6.38 9.21 -7.67
N MET A 97 -5.63 8.97 -6.59
CA MET A 97 -5.91 7.89 -5.62
C MET A 97 -7.28 8.05 -4.96
N VAL A 98 -7.66 9.28 -4.58
CA VAL A 98 -8.99 9.58 -4.03
C VAL A 98 -10.07 9.30 -5.06
N ASP A 99 -9.93 9.86 -6.27
CA ASP A 99 -10.89 9.62 -7.36
C ASP A 99 -11.03 8.12 -7.66
N GLY A 100 -9.91 7.39 -7.66
CA GLY A 100 -9.89 5.96 -7.96
C GLY A 100 -10.56 5.13 -6.86
N ALA A 101 -10.31 5.47 -5.59
CA ALA A 101 -11.01 4.87 -4.45
C ALA A 101 -12.53 5.11 -4.55
N HIS A 102 -12.96 6.32 -4.89
CA HIS A 102 -14.38 6.66 -5.05
C HIS A 102 -15.01 5.92 -6.23
N GLU A 103 -14.36 5.91 -7.39
CA GLU A 103 -14.77 5.16 -8.59
C GLU A 103 -14.99 3.67 -8.26
N LEU A 104 -14.05 3.04 -7.55
CA LEU A 104 -14.15 1.63 -7.13
C LEU A 104 -15.27 1.42 -6.11
N SER A 105 -15.38 2.28 -5.10
CA SER A 105 -16.43 2.17 -4.08
C SER A 105 -17.84 2.25 -4.69
N ALA A 106 -18.02 3.05 -5.74
CA ALA A 106 -19.29 3.19 -6.45
C ALA A 106 -19.72 1.92 -7.20
N GLN A 107 -18.78 1.01 -7.51
CA GLN A 107 -19.08 -0.30 -8.08
C GLN A 107 -19.44 -1.36 -7.02
N GLY A 108 -19.37 -1.02 -5.73
CA GLY A 108 -19.62 -1.96 -4.63
C GLY A 108 -18.66 -3.16 -4.66
N PRO A 109 -19.16 -4.40 -4.47
CA PRO A 109 -18.32 -5.61 -4.48
C PRO A 109 -17.48 -5.80 -5.75
N GLU A 110 -17.99 -5.37 -6.91
CA GLU A 110 -17.27 -5.49 -8.18
C GLU A 110 -16.02 -4.59 -8.21
N GLY A 111 -16.06 -3.44 -7.54
CA GLY A 111 -14.89 -2.57 -7.40
C GLY A 111 -13.75 -3.26 -6.66
N ILE A 112 -14.05 -4.03 -5.61
CA ILE A 112 -13.05 -4.84 -4.91
C ILE A 112 -12.48 -5.89 -5.86
N SER A 113 -13.32 -6.60 -6.62
CA SER A 113 -12.88 -7.59 -7.61
C SER A 113 -11.95 -6.98 -8.68
N ILE A 114 -12.27 -5.79 -9.18
CA ILE A 114 -11.42 -5.06 -10.14
C ILE A 114 -10.06 -4.75 -9.53
N LEU A 115 -10.04 -4.22 -8.30
CA LEU A 115 -8.81 -3.85 -7.63
C LEU A 115 -7.94 -5.07 -7.33
N VAL A 116 -8.51 -6.15 -6.80
CA VAL A 116 -7.77 -7.38 -6.46
C VAL A 116 -7.23 -8.06 -7.72
N SER A 117 -8.04 -8.17 -8.78
CA SER A 117 -7.62 -8.81 -10.04
C SER A 117 -6.48 -8.09 -10.75
N ARG A 118 -6.31 -6.79 -10.52
CA ARG A 118 -5.19 -5.98 -11.02
C ARG A 118 -3.98 -6.01 -10.09
N ALA A 119 -4.23 -5.87 -8.79
CA ALA A 119 -3.17 -5.75 -7.80
C ALA A 119 -2.43 -7.07 -7.59
N MET A 120 -3.13 -8.21 -7.49
CA MET A 120 -2.51 -9.51 -7.24
C MET A 120 -1.40 -9.88 -8.24
N PRO A 121 -1.64 -9.90 -9.56
CA PRO A 121 -0.59 -10.26 -10.52
C PRO A 121 0.56 -9.25 -10.53
N ALA A 122 0.29 -7.95 -10.33
CA ALA A 122 1.33 -6.93 -10.25
C ALA A 122 2.23 -7.12 -9.02
N VAL A 123 1.63 -7.33 -7.84
CA VAL A 123 2.37 -7.60 -6.60
C VAL A 123 3.20 -8.86 -6.71
N LEU A 124 2.63 -9.95 -7.26
CA LEU A 124 3.37 -11.19 -7.46
C LEU A 124 4.55 -11.00 -8.41
N ALA A 125 4.37 -10.25 -9.49
CA ALA A 125 5.44 -9.92 -10.42
C ALA A 125 6.57 -9.13 -9.75
N GLU A 126 6.24 -8.15 -8.90
CA GLU A 126 7.23 -7.35 -8.18
C GLU A 126 7.99 -8.16 -7.12
N LEU A 127 7.30 -9.05 -6.41
CA LEU A 127 7.94 -9.95 -5.44
C LEU A 127 8.92 -10.89 -6.12
N SER A 128 8.49 -11.57 -7.19
CA SER A 128 9.30 -12.56 -7.91
C SER A 128 10.40 -11.92 -8.75
N GLY A 129 10.10 -10.81 -9.42
CA GLY A 129 11.06 -10.09 -10.27
C GLY A 129 12.19 -9.44 -9.49
N ASN A 130 11.95 -9.09 -8.22
CA ASN A 130 12.95 -8.52 -7.31
C ASN A 130 13.33 -9.48 -6.17
N SER A 131 13.20 -10.79 -6.40
CA SER A 131 13.53 -11.83 -5.42
C SER A 131 14.93 -11.62 -4.79
N GLY A 132 15.02 -11.71 -3.47
CA GLY A 132 16.24 -11.44 -2.71
C GLY A 132 16.60 -9.95 -2.52
N GLU A 133 15.91 -9.02 -3.17
CA GLU A 133 16.14 -7.58 -3.09
C GLU A 133 15.00 -6.85 -2.38
N ARG A 134 14.89 -7.02 -1.06
CA ARG A 134 13.78 -6.49 -0.23
C ARG A 134 13.45 -5.01 -0.46
N ALA A 135 14.46 -4.16 -0.66
CA ALA A 135 14.24 -2.74 -0.91
C ALA A 135 13.51 -2.48 -2.25
N LYS A 136 13.88 -3.23 -3.30
CA LYS A 136 13.20 -3.17 -4.60
C LYS A 136 11.80 -3.76 -4.53
N GLN A 137 11.63 -4.85 -3.78
CA GLN A 137 10.31 -5.44 -3.52
C GLN A 137 9.39 -4.43 -2.80
N ALA A 138 9.88 -3.75 -1.75
CA ALA A 138 9.11 -2.75 -1.02
C ALA A 138 8.68 -1.60 -1.93
N HIS A 139 9.61 -1.08 -2.75
CA HIS A 139 9.33 -0.05 -3.75
C HIS A 139 8.27 -0.51 -4.75
N GLY A 140 8.48 -1.65 -5.41
CA GLY A 140 7.58 -2.17 -6.44
C GLY A 140 6.17 -2.41 -5.90
N VAL A 141 6.05 -3.11 -4.77
CA VAL A 141 4.76 -3.41 -4.14
C VAL A 141 4.03 -2.12 -3.73
N PHE A 142 4.72 -1.19 -3.08
CA PHE A 142 4.13 0.11 -2.71
C PHE A 142 3.58 0.86 -3.94
N VAL A 143 4.42 0.98 -4.98
CA VAL A 143 4.07 1.72 -6.19
C VAL A 143 2.88 1.09 -6.89
N TYR A 144 2.89 -0.22 -7.12
CA TYR A 144 1.83 -0.88 -7.87
C TYR A 144 0.51 -0.99 -7.10
N LEU A 145 0.53 -1.10 -5.77
CA LEU A 145 -0.69 -1.07 -4.97
C LEU A 145 -1.38 0.29 -5.04
N LEU A 146 -0.65 1.37 -4.78
CA LEU A 146 -1.20 2.72 -4.84
C LEU A 146 -1.56 3.14 -6.27
N TYR A 147 -0.78 2.73 -7.26
CA TYR A 147 -1.10 2.99 -8.66
C TYR A 147 -2.37 2.24 -9.10
N THR A 148 -2.59 1.00 -8.64
CA THR A 148 -3.83 0.26 -8.91
C THR A 148 -5.03 0.94 -8.27
N LEU A 149 -4.90 1.45 -7.04
CA LEU A 149 -5.93 2.28 -6.41
C LEU A 149 -6.21 3.53 -7.23
N ALA A 150 -5.15 4.23 -7.65
CA ALA A 150 -5.24 5.42 -8.50
C ALA A 150 -5.86 5.12 -9.86
N LEU A 151 -5.67 3.95 -10.47
CA LEU A 151 -6.34 3.60 -11.73
C LEU A 151 -7.86 3.56 -11.59
N GLY A 152 -8.40 3.29 -10.40
CA GLY A 152 -9.83 3.18 -10.17
C GLY A 152 -10.47 2.15 -11.11
N THR A 153 -11.52 2.54 -11.83
CA THR A 153 -12.14 1.66 -12.84
C THR A 153 -11.52 1.81 -14.23
N ARG A 154 -10.57 2.74 -14.43
CA ARG A 154 -9.97 3.03 -15.73
C ARG A 154 -8.99 1.93 -16.14
N THR A 155 -8.73 1.84 -17.44
CA THR A 155 -7.73 0.93 -18.03
C THR A 155 -6.53 1.68 -18.61
N GLU A 156 -6.65 3.00 -18.77
CA GLU A 156 -5.59 3.83 -19.34
C GLU A 156 -4.54 4.14 -18.27
N HIS A 157 -3.28 3.92 -18.64
CA HIS A 157 -2.14 4.23 -17.79
C HIS A 157 -1.81 5.72 -17.88
N ASP A 158 -1.66 6.36 -16.73
CA ASP A 158 -1.19 7.75 -16.60
C ASP A 158 0.25 7.77 -16.04
N PRO A 159 1.26 8.12 -16.86
CA PRO A 159 2.65 8.22 -16.42
C PRO A 159 2.87 9.28 -15.34
N VAL A 160 2.12 10.39 -15.35
CA VAL A 160 2.28 11.45 -14.35
C VAL A 160 1.85 10.96 -12.97
N VAL A 161 0.76 10.18 -12.92
CA VAL A 161 0.31 9.54 -11.69
C VAL A 161 1.35 8.54 -11.20
N MET A 162 1.91 7.70 -12.09
CA MET A 162 2.96 6.75 -11.73
C MET A 162 4.19 7.45 -11.16
N ASP A 163 4.68 8.49 -11.84
CA ASP A 163 5.84 9.28 -11.40
C ASP A 163 5.58 9.91 -10.02
N GLY A 164 4.36 10.42 -9.78
CA GLY A 164 3.97 10.95 -8.48
C GLY A 164 3.94 9.90 -7.35
N VAL A 165 3.53 8.66 -7.64
CA VAL A 165 3.60 7.56 -6.65
C VAL A 165 5.06 7.19 -6.33
N VAL A 166 5.91 7.12 -7.35
CA VAL A 166 7.34 6.85 -7.19
C VAL A 166 8.00 7.96 -6.37
N GLU A 167 7.68 9.23 -6.66
CA GLU A 167 8.20 10.38 -5.92
C GLU A 167 7.73 10.36 -4.46
N ALA A 168 6.48 9.96 -4.20
CA ALA A 168 5.98 9.77 -2.84
C ALA A 168 6.78 8.69 -2.07
N PHE A 169 7.13 7.57 -2.71
CA PHE A 169 7.97 6.54 -2.08
C PHE A 169 9.34 7.11 -1.69
N VAL A 170 10.02 7.80 -2.62
CA VAL A 170 11.33 8.42 -2.37
C VAL A 170 11.24 9.46 -1.26
N GLY A 171 10.17 10.25 -1.27
CA GLY A 171 9.88 11.23 -0.22
C GLY A 171 9.73 10.60 1.15
N TRP A 172 8.98 9.49 1.26
CA TRP A 172 8.82 8.76 2.52
C TRP A 172 10.12 8.10 2.99
N ASP A 173 10.92 7.51 2.10
CA ASP A 173 12.26 7.01 2.45
C ASP A 173 13.13 8.13 3.03
N GLY A 174 13.08 9.34 2.44
CA GLY A 174 13.75 10.52 2.97
C GLY A 174 13.27 10.92 4.37
N VAL A 175 11.95 10.97 4.60
CA VAL A 175 11.34 11.30 5.90
C VAL A 175 11.73 10.28 6.98
N LEU A 176 11.67 8.98 6.66
CA LEU A 176 12.04 7.91 7.59
C LEU A 176 13.54 7.91 7.92
N ARG A 177 14.41 8.15 6.93
CA ARG A 177 15.86 8.33 7.17
C ARG A 177 16.17 9.59 7.97
N GLY A 178 15.34 10.63 7.84
CA GLY A 178 15.39 11.85 8.64
C GLY A 178 14.99 11.66 10.11
N GLY A 179 14.63 10.44 10.52
CA GLY A 179 14.35 10.10 11.92
C GLY A 179 12.88 10.17 12.29
N TYR A 180 11.96 10.35 11.33
CA TYR A 180 10.54 10.16 11.60
C TYR A 180 10.26 8.71 12.00
N ALA A 181 9.59 8.54 13.14
CA ALA A 181 9.19 7.23 13.65
C ALA A 181 7.68 7.17 13.78
N LEU A 182 7.09 6.07 13.30
CA LEU A 182 5.68 5.79 13.46
C LEU A 182 5.34 5.51 14.93
N PRO A 183 4.18 5.94 15.43
CA PRO A 183 3.87 5.91 16.86
C PRO A 183 3.71 4.49 17.43
N TRP A 184 3.46 3.50 16.57
CA TRP A 184 3.39 2.08 16.95
C TRP A 184 4.72 1.34 16.82
N ARG A 185 5.74 1.95 16.21
CA ARG A 185 7.07 1.36 16.12
C ARG A 185 7.87 1.67 17.38
N PRO A 186 8.64 0.71 17.90
CA PRO A 186 9.52 0.98 19.03
C PRO A 186 10.50 2.10 18.64
N ALA A 187 10.77 3.01 19.58
CA ALA A 187 11.80 4.01 19.41
C ALA A 187 13.14 3.30 19.11
N ARG A 188 13.85 3.74 18.07
CA ARG A 188 15.19 3.22 17.77
C ARG A 188 16.05 3.46 19.03
N PRO A 189 16.77 2.44 19.55
CA PRO A 189 17.72 2.65 20.63
C PRO A 189 18.69 3.77 20.26
N ALA A 190 19.02 4.65 21.20
CA ALA A 190 19.84 5.84 20.98
C ALA A 190 21.35 5.54 20.74
N GLU A 191 21.69 4.38 20.17
CA GLU A 191 23.08 3.91 20.11
C GLU A 191 23.87 4.34 18.85
N ASP A 192 23.24 4.99 17.86
CA ASP A 192 23.93 5.44 16.64
C ASP A 192 24.13 6.97 16.52
N GLN A 193 24.20 7.70 17.64
CA GLN A 193 24.59 9.14 17.66
C GLN A 193 25.96 9.40 18.28
N ALA A 194 26.80 8.36 18.38
CA ALA A 194 28.19 8.50 18.82
C ALA A 194 29.13 7.88 17.77
N GLU A 195 29.31 8.58 16.65
CA GLU A 195 30.58 8.61 15.90
C GLU A 195 30.70 9.90 15.07
#